data_AF-A0A3P7NA84-F1
#
_entry.id   AF-A0A3P7NA84-F1
#
_cell.length_a   1.000
_cell.length_b   1.000
_cell.length_c   1.000
_cell.angle_alpha   90.00
_cell.angle_beta   90.00
_cell.angle_gamma   90.00
#
_symmetry.space_group_name_H-M   'P 1'
#
loop_
_entity.id
_entity.type
_entity.pdbx_description
1 polymer ?
#
loop_
_entity_poly.entity_id
_entity_poly.type
_entity_poly.pdbx_seq_one_letter_code
_entity_poly.pdbx_strand_id
1 'polypeptide(L)' 'MARGPRKHLKRLAAPKHWMLDKLGGVFAVRPRSGPHKLRECLPINLFLRNRLKYALNYSEVKKIMRQRVIK' A
#
# COMPACT_ATOMS: atom_id res chain seq x y z
N MET A 1 -23.89 2.41 -16.40
CA MET A 1 -22.52 1.95 -16.76
C MET A 1 -22.05 0.95 -15.72
N ALA A 2 -22.09 -0.35 -16.02
CA ALA A 2 -21.54 -1.36 -15.12
C ALA A 2 -20.01 -1.19 -15.08
N ARG A 3 -19.48 -0.70 -13.96
CA ARG A 3 -18.03 -0.54 -13.76
C ARG A 3 -17.55 -1.67 -12.88
N GLY A 4 -16.80 -2.60 -13.45
CA GLY A 4 -16.14 -3.67 -12.72
C GLY A 4 -15.18 -3.16 -11.63
N PRO A 5 -14.55 -4.06 -10.87
CA PRO A 5 -13.70 -3.69 -9.74
C PRO A 5 -12.51 -2.84 -10.20
N ARG A 6 -12.37 -1.65 -9.59
CA ARG A 6 -11.24 -0.75 -9.86
C ARG A 6 -9.95 -1.31 -9.27
N LYS A 7 -8.91 -1.48 -10.09
CA LYS A 7 -7.60 -2.02 -9.67
C LYS A 7 -6.66 -0.97 -9.05
N HIS A 8 -6.92 0.31 -9.27
CA HIS A 8 -6.04 1.40 -8.83
C HIS A 8 -6.66 2.20 -7.68
N LEU A 9 -5.81 2.76 -6.82
CA LEU A 9 -6.18 3.70 -5.76
C LEU A 9 -5.36 4.98 -5.92
N LYS A 10 -6.03 6.11 -6.13
CA LYS A 10 -5.36 7.42 -6.17
C LYS A 10 -4.90 7.80 -4.76
N ARG A 11 -3.74 8.44 -4.64
CA ARG A 11 -3.18 8.78 -3.33
C ARG A 11 -4.04 9.75 -2.53
N LEU A 12 -4.65 10.73 -3.19
CA LEU A 12 -5.59 11.67 -2.57
C LEU A 12 -6.80 10.98 -1.93
N ALA A 13 -7.19 9.81 -2.44
CA ALA A 13 -8.31 9.02 -1.93
C ALA A 13 -7.85 7.92 -0.95
N ALA A 14 -6.56 7.84 -0.62
CA ALA A 14 -6.06 6.89 0.35
C ALA A 14 -6.52 7.28 1.77
N PRO A 15 -6.70 6.30 2.67
CA PRO A 15 -7.02 6.57 4.07
C PRO A 15 -6.00 7.49 4.75
N LYS A 16 -6.48 8.47 5.54
CA LYS A 16 -5.61 9.47 6.19
C LYS A 16 -4.64 8.87 7.22
N HIS A 17 -5.04 7.81 7.93
CA HIS A 17 -4.21 7.16 8.95
C HIS A 17 -2.97 6.46 8.37
N TRP A 18 -2.90 6.28 7.04
CA TRP A 18 -1.70 5.80 6.36
C TRP A 18 -0.58 6.85 6.38
N MET A 19 -0.88 8.13 6.61
CA MET A 19 0.08 9.23 6.65
C MET A 19 0.95 9.28 5.38
N LEU A 20 0.30 9.20 4.22
CA LEU A 20 0.95 9.37 2.93
C LEU A 20 1.10 10.86 2.63
N ASP A 21 2.25 11.22 2.10
CA ASP A 21 2.56 12.55 1.63
C ASP A 21 1.77 12.89 0.36
N LYS A 22 1.33 14.14 0.21
CA LYS A 22 0.51 14.53 -0.95
C LYS A 22 1.26 14.44 -2.28
N LEU A 23 2.58 14.68 -2.27
CA LEU A 23 3.39 14.94 -3.47
C LEU A 23 4.26 13.76 -3.94
N GLY A 24 4.40 12.68 -3.18
CA GLY A 24 5.28 11.55 -3.51
C GLY A 24 4.80 10.64 -4.65
N GLY A 25 3.96 11.17 -5.56
CA GLY A 25 3.34 10.49 -6.70
C GLY A 25 1.80 10.47 -6.71
N VAL A 26 1.25 9.93 -7.80
CA VAL A 26 -0.20 9.97 -8.11
C VAL A 26 -1.01 8.85 -7.44
N PHE A 27 -0.39 7.69 -7.24
CA PHE A 27 -1.07 6.47 -6.79
C PHE A 27 -0.58 6.02 -5.41
N ALA A 28 -1.49 5.40 -4.66
CA ALA A 28 -1.17 4.67 -3.43
C ALA A 28 -1.23 3.16 -3.69
N VAL A 29 -0.63 2.39 -2.78
CA VAL A 29 -0.75 0.92 -2.80
C VAL A 29 -2.21 0.57 -2.52
N ARG A 30 -2.88 -0.09 -3.48
CA ARG A 30 -4.23 -0.63 -3.27
C ARG A 30 -4.12 -1.96 -2.52
N PRO A 31 -4.71 -2.09 -1.32
CA PRO A 31 -4.79 -3.38 -0.62
C PRO A 31 -5.56 -4.39 -1.48
N ARG A 32 -5.14 -5.65 -1.44
CA ARG A 32 -5.93 -6.75 -1.98
C ARG A 32 -7.08 -7.08 -1.04
N SER A 33 -8.13 -7.70 -1.56
CA SER A 33 -9.17 -8.30 -0.72
C SER A 33 -8.54 -9.33 0.21
N GLY A 34 -8.80 -9.18 1.50
CA GLY A 34 -8.25 -10.00 2.58
C GLY A 34 -9.10 -9.83 3.83
N PRO A 35 -8.61 -10.25 5.01
CA PRO A 35 -9.41 -10.26 6.25
C PRO A 35 -9.87 -8.87 6.71
N HIS A 36 -9.05 -7.84 6.48
CA HIS A 36 -9.36 -6.46 6.90
C HIS A 36 -9.97 -5.63 5.76
N LYS A 37 -10.92 -4.76 6.11
CA LYS A 37 -11.53 -3.81 5.16
C LYS A 37 -10.50 -2.79 4.67
N LEU A 38 -10.71 -2.23 3.46
CA LEU A 38 -9.77 -1.27 2.84
C LEU A 38 -9.45 -0.06 3.72
N ARG A 39 -10.44 0.45 4.46
CA ARG A 39 -10.27 1.63 5.33
C ARG A 39 -9.74 1.29 6.73
N GLU A 40 -9.75 0.02 7.12
CA GLU A 40 -9.33 -0.47 8.45
C GLU A 40 -8.02 -1.27 8.38
N CYS A 41 -7.42 -1.39 7.20
CA CYS A 41 -6.16 -2.09 7.00
C CYS A 41 -4.97 -1.14 6.92
N LEU A 42 -3.77 -1.69 7.10
CA LEU A 42 -2.50 -1.06 6.77
C LEU A 42 -1.73 -1.97 5.80
N PRO A 43 -1.43 -1.54 4.56
CA PRO A 43 -0.67 -2.37 3.63
C PRO A 43 0.73 -2.69 4.14
N ILE A 44 1.15 -3.96 4.08
CA ILE A 44 2.51 -4.40 4.46
C ILE A 44 3.60 -3.59 3.73
N ASN A 45 3.34 -3.23 2.47
CA ASN A 45 4.26 -2.42 1.69
C ASN A 45 4.52 -1.05 2.34
N LEU A 46 3.46 -0.42 2.83
CA LEU A 46 3.57 0.86 3.51
C LEU A 46 4.23 0.72 4.88
N PHE A 47 3.99 -0.38 5.57
CA PHE A 47 4.59 -0.66 6.87
C PHE A 47 6.12 -0.79 6.77
N LEU A 48 6.62 -1.60 5.82
CA LEU A 48 8.06 -1.76 5.61
C LEU A 48 8.76 -0.47 5.16
N ARG A 49 8.10 0.33 4.31
CA ARG A 49 8.69 1.53 3.73
C ARG A 49 8.59 2.76 4.65
N ASN A 50 7.39 3.07 5.16
CA ASN A 50 7.12 4.33 5.85
C ASN A 50 7.15 4.23 7.39
N ARG A 51 6.99 3.03 7.97
CA ARG A 51 7.05 2.84 9.43
C ARG A 51 8.41 2.30 9.86
N LEU A 52 8.80 1.14 9.34
CA LEU A 52 10.05 0.47 9.71
C LEU A 52 11.27 0.99 8.93
N LYS A 53 11.07 1.62 7.77
CA LYS A 53 12.11 2.19 6.91
C LYS A 53 13.19 1.18 6.46
N TYR A 54 12.83 -0.10 6.34
CA TYR A 54 13.73 -1.14 5.81
C TYR A 54 13.86 -1.12 4.28
N ALA A 55 12.94 -0.44 3.61
CA ALA A 55 12.97 -0.25 2.17
C ALA A 55 12.76 1.22 1.85
N LEU A 56 13.46 1.72 0.83
CA LEU A 56 13.32 3.09 0.33
C LEU A 56 12.23 3.18 -0.74
N ASN A 57 12.15 2.15 -1.59
CA ASN A 57 11.25 2.14 -2.76
C ASN A 57 10.35 0.89 -2.80
N TYR A 58 9.37 0.92 -3.71
CA TYR A 58 8.42 -0.19 -3.90
C TYR A 58 9.10 -1.48 -4.38
N SER A 59 10.17 -1.35 -5.17
CA SER A 59 10.90 -2.48 -5.76
C SER A 59 11.64 -3.30 -4.71
N GLU A 60 12.26 -2.65 -3.72
CA GLU A 60 12.91 -3.27 -2.57
C GLU A 60 11.92 -3.99 -1.68
N VAL A 61 10.79 -3.36 -1.36
CA VAL A 61 9.70 -4.04 -0.64
C VAL A 61 9.29 -5.33 -1.35
N LYS A 62 9.16 -5.29 -2.68
CA LYS A 62 8.82 -6.48 -3.48
C LYS A 62 9.94 -7.54 -3.47
N LYS A 63 11.20 -7.16 -3.30
CA LYS A 63 12.32 -8.11 -3.12
C LYS A 63 12.23 -8.76 -1.73
N ILE A 64 12.07 -7.98 -0.67
CA ILE A 64 11.94 -8.47 0.71
C ILE A 64 10.73 -9.41 0.85
N MET A 65 9.56 -9.02 0.33
CA MET A 65 8.36 -9.86 0.33
C MET A 65 8.56 -11.22 -0.36
N ARG A 66 9.37 -11.26 -1.44
CA ARG A 66 9.62 -12.50 -2.18
C ARG A 66 10.58 -13.45 -1.47
N GLN A 67 11.40 -12.96 -0.55
CA GLN A 67 12.29 -13.79 0.26
C GLN A 67 11.54 -14.64 1.31
N ARG A 68 10.24 -14.37 1.55
CA ARG A 68 9.41 -15.08 2.54
C ARG A 68 9.95 -15.04 3.98
N VAL A 69 10.66 -13.96 4.32
CA VAL A 69 11.20 -13.72 5.68
C VAL A 69 10.15 -13.15 6.64
N ILE A 70 9.11 -12.52 6.10
CA ILE A 70 8.00 -11.94 6.87
C ILE A 70 6.88 -12.98 6.92
N LYS A 71 6.41 -13.23 8.14
CA LYS A 71 5.34 -14.19 8.47
C LYS A 71 4.05 -13.44 8.76
#